data_AF-X1F9I6-F1
#
_entry.id   AF-X1F9I6-F1
#
_cell.length_a   1.000
_cell.length_b   1.000
_cell.length_c   1.000
_cell.angle_alpha   90.00
_cell.angle_beta   90.00
_cell.angle_gamma   90.00
#
_symmetry.space_group_name_H-M   'P 1'
#
loop_
_entity.id
_entity.type
_entity.pdbx_description
1 polymer ?
#
loop_
_entity_poly.entity_id
_entity_poly.type
_entity_poly.pdbx_seq_one_letter_code
_entity_poly.pdbx_strand_id
1 'polypeptide(L)'
;EGFEAIRIGDKGWIWMKQAGQLMEMPAEYAESLMQTVLMFGPLYSWDTLYTGLPGTSNLVGREVVNGIPCLHYTSNYKGWGVLFGGNIAEAKGDIWIAEEGFPVKYIFKASGTDTEGNQGSIEWSMELRDVNQPISIEPPM
;
A
#
# COMPACT_ATOMS: atom_id res chain seq x y z
N GLU A 1 7.21 -16.22 8.37
CA GLU A 1 6.48 -17.04 7.38
C GLU A 1 6.30 -16.20 6.12
N GLY A 2 6.23 -16.80 4.94
CA GLY A 2 6.10 -16.03 3.71
C GLY A 2 5.62 -16.90 2.57
N PHE A 3 4.88 -16.29 1.66
CA PHE A 3 4.43 -16.90 0.43
C PHE A 3 4.92 -16.08 -0.75
N GLU A 4 4.97 -16.70 -1.93
CA GLU A 4 5.11 -16.00 -3.20
C GLU A 4 3.90 -16.36 -4.05
N ALA A 5 3.31 -15.38 -4.72
CA ALA A 5 2.22 -15.58 -5.65
C ALA A 5 2.67 -15.06 -7.02
N ILE A 6 2.53 -15.90 -8.05
CA ILE A 6 2.87 -15.57 -9.43
C ILE A 6 1.61 -15.77 -10.27
N ARG A 7 1.28 -14.80 -11.12
CA ARG A 7 0.22 -14.93 -12.12
C ARG A 7 0.78 -14.61 -13.49
N ILE A 8 0.57 -15.51 -14.44
CA ILE A 8 0.94 -15.33 -15.85
C ILE A 8 -0.27 -15.74 -16.70
N GLY A 9 -0.92 -14.78 -17.33
CA GLY A 9 -2.16 -15.01 -18.07
C GLY A 9 -3.26 -15.57 -17.17
N ASP A 10 -3.74 -16.77 -17.51
CA ASP A 10 -4.80 -17.53 -16.84
C ASP A 10 -4.27 -18.55 -15.81
N LYS A 11 -2.96 -18.60 -15.58
CA LYS A 11 -2.32 -19.48 -14.61
C LYS A 11 -1.84 -18.73 -13.36
N GLY A 12 -1.97 -19.40 -12.22
CA GLY A 12 -1.46 -18.93 -10.93
C GLY A 12 -0.58 -19.98 -10.26
N TRP A 13 0.42 -19.52 -9.52
CA TRP A 13 1.25 -20.36 -8.65
C TRP A 13 1.37 -19.72 -7.29
N ILE A 14 1.35 -20.55 -6.24
CA ILE A 14 1.71 -20.13 -4.90
C ILE A 14 2.87 -21.00 -4.41
N TRP A 15 3.92 -20.35 -3.94
CA TRP A 15 4.99 -21.00 -3.20
C TRP A 15 4.85 -20.71 -1.71
N MET A 16 4.63 -21.75 -0.92
CA MET A 16 4.62 -21.65 0.55
C MET A 16 6.02 -21.97 1.07
N LYS A 17 6.79 -20.95 1.46
CA LYS A 17 8.23 -21.10 1.77
C LYS A 17 8.53 -22.14 2.87
N GLN A 18 7.61 -22.33 3.81
CA GLN A 18 7.76 -23.30 4.90
C GLN A 18 7.49 -24.74 4.48
N ALA A 19 6.53 -24.93 3.56
CA ALA A 19 6.23 -26.25 3.03
C ALA A 19 7.26 -26.69 1.98
N GLY A 20 8.03 -25.75 1.43
CA GLY A 20 8.92 -26.01 0.30
C GLY A 20 8.16 -26.51 -0.93
N GLN A 21 6.88 -26.14 -1.04
CA GLN A 21 5.97 -26.65 -2.05
C GLN A 21 5.48 -25.52 -2.94
N LEU A 22 5.64 -25.76 -4.24
CA LEU A 22 4.96 -25.04 -5.30
C LEU A 22 3.60 -25.70 -5.55
N MET A 23 2.55 -24.90 -5.59
CA MET A 23 1.24 -25.35 -6.03
C MET A 23 0.78 -24.50 -7.21
N GLU A 24 0.60 -25.13 -8.37
CA GLU A 24 -0.16 -24.54 -9.48
C GLU A 24 -1.65 -24.54 -9.10
N MET A 25 -2.34 -23.45 -9.42
CA MET A 25 -3.76 -23.29 -9.15
C MET A 25 -4.42 -22.39 -10.19
N PRO A 26 -5.76 -22.41 -10.27
CA PRO A 26 -6.49 -21.44 -11.09
C PRO A 26 -6.06 -20.01 -10.74
N ALA A 27 -5.92 -19.15 -11.76
CA ALA A 27 -5.47 -17.76 -11.57
C ALA A 27 -6.31 -16.97 -10.56
N GLU A 28 -7.60 -17.28 -10.43
CA GLU A 28 -8.52 -16.62 -9.48
C GLU A 28 -8.03 -16.73 -8.02
N TYR A 29 -7.41 -17.84 -7.64
CA TYR A 29 -6.86 -18.03 -6.28
C TYR A 29 -5.60 -17.20 -6.07
N ALA A 30 -4.68 -17.22 -7.04
CA ALA A 30 -3.48 -16.38 -6.99
C ALA A 30 -3.85 -14.89 -7.01
N GLU A 31 -4.85 -14.51 -7.80
CA GLU A 31 -5.39 -13.15 -7.86
C GLU A 31 -6.00 -12.72 -6.53
N SER A 32 -6.80 -13.57 -5.88
CA SER A 32 -7.38 -13.27 -4.57
C SER A 32 -6.33 -12.96 -3.51
N LEU A 33 -5.21 -13.70 -3.49
CA LEU A 33 -4.09 -13.39 -2.59
C LEU A 33 -3.34 -12.12 -3.01
N MET A 34 -3.11 -11.93 -4.30
CA MET A 34 -2.51 -10.69 -4.81
C MET A 34 -3.35 -9.47 -4.42
N GLN A 35 -4.68 -9.53 -4.45
CA GLN A 35 -5.54 -8.43 -4.01
C GLN A 35 -5.27 -8.01 -2.57
N THR A 36 -4.98 -8.97 -1.69
CA THR A 36 -4.60 -8.67 -0.29
C THR A 36 -3.28 -7.89 -0.23
N VAL A 37 -2.32 -8.22 -1.10
CA VAL A 37 -1.06 -7.47 -1.22
C VAL A 37 -1.28 -6.09 -1.85
N LEU A 38 -2.13 -6.01 -2.87
CA LEU A 38 -2.44 -4.77 -3.61
C LEU A 38 -3.17 -3.73 -2.75
N MET A 39 -3.82 -4.13 -1.66
CA MET A 39 -4.34 -3.22 -0.63
C MET A 39 -3.23 -2.32 -0.05
N PHE A 40 -1.97 -2.75 -0.09
CA PHE A 40 -0.82 -1.94 0.34
C PHE A 40 -0.08 -1.29 -0.84
N GLY A 41 -0.58 -1.47 -2.07
CA GLY A 41 0.04 -1.00 -3.29
C GLY A 41 -0.21 0.47 -3.61
N PRO A 42 0.48 1.01 -4.63
CA PRO A 42 0.35 2.41 -5.07
C PRO A 42 -1.07 2.79 -5.49
N LEU A 43 -1.79 1.91 -6.21
CA LEU A 43 -3.16 2.17 -6.66
C LEU A 43 -4.13 2.33 -5.50
N TYR A 44 -4.08 1.44 -4.51
CA TYR A 44 -4.93 1.56 -3.32
C TYR A 44 -4.60 2.83 -2.54
N SER A 45 -3.31 3.13 -2.37
CA SER A 45 -2.85 4.37 -1.72
C SER A 45 -3.37 5.61 -2.46
N TRP A 46 -3.44 5.57 -3.78
CA TRP A 46 -4.01 6.64 -4.58
C TRP A 46 -5.53 6.76 -4.38
N ASP A 47 -6.28 5.66 -4.54
CA ASP A 47 -7.75 5.73 -4.52
C ASP A 47 -8.33 5.99 -3.14
N THR A 48 -7.65 5.59 -2.07
CA THR A 48 -8.16 5.77 -0.71
C THR A 48 -7.54 6.96 -0.01
N LEU A 49 -6.21 7.07 -0.02
CA LEU A 49 -5.47 8.04 0.78
C LEU A 49 -5.29 9.35 0.04
N TYR A 50 -5.02 9.31 -1.28
CA TYR A 50 -4.94 10.52 -2.10
C TYR A 50 -6.31 11.19 -2.28
N THR A 51 -7.39 10.43 -2.54
CA THR A 51 -8.73 11.03 -2.71
C THR A 51 -9.27 11.71 -1.46
N GLY A 52 -8.75 11.37 -0.27
CA GLY A 52 -9.06 12.07 0.97
C GLY A 52 -8.18 13.29 1.27
N LEU A 53 -7.17 13.59 0.45
CA LEU A 53 -6.29 14.76 0.58
C LEU A 53 -6.94 16.10 0.23
N PRO A 54 -7.80 16.21 -0.81
CA PRO A 54 -8.37 17.50 -1.20
C PRO A 54 -9.11 18.16 -0.03
N GLY A 55 -8.61 19.34 0.38
CA GLY A 55 -9.15 20.11 1.50
C GLY A 55 -8.60 19.77 2.89
N THR A 56 -7.80 18.70 3.04
CA THR A 56 -7.18 18.30 4.32
C THR A 56 -5.65 18.28 4.29
N SER A 57 -5.05 18.35 3.09
CA SER A 57 -3.61 18.27 2.88
C SER A 57 -2.98 19.59 2.54
N ASN A 58 -1.75 19.77 3.02
CA ASN A 58 -0.93 20.94 2.75
C ASN A 58 0.34 20.52 2.01
N LEU A 59 0.70 21.27 0.97
CA LEU A 59 2.00 21.12 0.31
C LEU A 59 3.10 21.50 1.30
N VAL A 60 4.00 20.56 1.57
CA VAL A 60 5.20 20.76 2.39
C VAL A 60 6.31 21.34 1.53
N GLY A 61 6.51 20.79 0.33
CA GLY A 61 7.56 21.24 -0.58
C GLY A 61 7.85 20.25 -1.71
N ARG A 62 8.98 20.49 -2.39
CA ARG A 62 9.53 19.60 -3.41
C ARG A 62 10.66 18.76 -2.81
N GLU A 63 10.64 17.47 -3.08
CA GLU A 63 11.62 16.51 -2.58
C GLU A 63 11.95 15.48 -3.66
N VAL A 64 13.12 14.83 -3.59
CA VAL A 64 13.48 13.73 -4.47
C VAL A 64 13.43 12.43 -3.69
N VAL A 65 12.62 11.47 -4.15
CA VAL A 65 12.46 10.15 -3.52
C VAL A 65 12.84 9.09 -4.55
N ASN A 66 13.82 8.25 -4.23
CA ASN A 66 14.32 7.20 -5.14
C ASN A 66 14.73 7.70 -6.53
N GLY A 67 15.29 8.92 -6.59
CA GLY A 67 15.66 9.57 -7.85
C GLY A 67 14.49 10.20 -8.62
N ILE A 68 13.26 10.14 -8.08
CA ILE A 68 12.05 10.68 -8.69
C ILE A 68 11.75 12.04 -8.04
N PRO A 69 11.66 13.14 -8.82
CA PRO A 69 11.20 14.44 -8.33
C PRO A 69 9.72 14.38 -7.91
N CYS A 70 9.44 14.82 -6.69
CA CYS A 70 8.13 14.72 -6.06
C CYS A 70 7.67 16.02 -5.41
N LEU A 71 6.36 16.19 -5.33
CA LEU A 71 5.67 17.10 -4.42
C LEU A 71 5.27 16.34 -3.16
N HIS A 72 5.69 16.82 -2.00
CA HIS A 72 5.37 16.25 -0.70
C HIS A 72 4.17 16.97 -0.09
N TYR A 73 3.14 16.20 0.28
CA TYR A 73 1.96 16.67 0.98
C TYR A 73 1.81 15.99 2.34
N THR A 74 1.35 16.76 3.32
CA THR A 74 1.07 16.26 4.68
C THR A 74 -0.36 16.57 5.07
N SER A 75 -1.00 15.66 5.81
CA SER A 75 -2.40 15.80 6.24
C SER A 75 -2.59 15.25 7.64
N ASN A 76 -3.52 15.86 8.37
CA ASN A 76 -4.02 15.36 9.65
C ASN A 76 -5.45 14.84 9.43
N TYR A 77 -5.69 13.58 9.79
CA TYR A 77 -6.89 12.84 9.39
C TYR A 77 -7.94 12.75 10.50
N LYS A 78 -8.14 13.85 11.26
CA LYS A 78 -9.24 13.95 12.23
C LYS A 78 -10.58 13.89 11.49
N GLY A 79 -11.21 12.72 11.44
CA GLY A 79 -12.46 12.47 10.71
C GLY A 79 -12.58 11.08 10.07
N TRP A 80 -11.47 10.34 9.98
CA TRP A 80 -11.42 9.02 9.32
C TRP A 80 -11.90 7.84 10.18
N GLY A 81 -12.47 8.10 11.37
CA GLY A 81 -12.97 7.05 12.28
C GLY A 81 -13.95 6.08 11.61
N VAL A 82 -14.69 6.53 10.60
CA VAL A 82 -15.63 5.71 9.83
C VAL A 82 -14.94 4.70 8.92
N LEU A 83 -13.75 5.01 8.40
CA LEU A 83 -13.03 4.14 7.45
C LEU A 83 -12.28 3.00 8.15
N PHE A 84 -11.77 3.23 9.36
CA PHE A 84 -10.99 2.24 10.10
C PHE A 84 -11.77 1.51 11.21
N GLY A 85 -12.97 1.99 11.54
CA GLY A 85 -13.71 1.53 12.72
C GLY A 85 -13.07 1.98 14.04
N GLY A 86 -13.82 1.90 15.13
CA GLY A 86 -13.34 2.32 16.46
C GLY A 86 -13.18 3.83 16.65
N ASN A 87 -12.58 4.22 17.78
CA ASN A 87 -12.34 5.62 18.13
C ASN A 87 -10.89 6.00 17.78
N ILE A 88 -10.68 6.57 16.59
CA ILE A 88 -9.37 7.15 16.22
C ILE A 88 -9.11 8.39 17.08
N ALA A 89 -8.01 8.37 17.83
CA ALA A 89 -7.54 9.50 18.62
C ALA A 89 -6.74 10.48 17.75
N GLU A 90 -5.79 9.95 16.97
CA GLU A 90 -4.91 10.72 16.09
C GLU A 90 -4.61 9.94 14.81
N ALA A 91 -4.45 10.67 13.71
CA ALA A 91 -3.99 10.11 12.45
C ALA A 91 -3.25 11.17 11.62
N LYS A 92 -2.13 10.76 11.04
CA LYS A 92 -1.28 11.58 10.17
C LYS A 92 -0.89 10.76 8.95
N GLY A 93 -0.76 11.44 7.82
CA GLY A 93 -0.19 10.83 6.64
C GLY A 93 0.55 11.82 5.79
N ASP A 94 1.60 11.30 5.18
CA ASP A 94 2.52 12.00 4.31
C ASP A 94 2.58 11.23 2.98
N ILE A 95 2.46 11.95 1.87
CA ILE A 95 2.48 11.37 0.53
C ILE A 95 3.38 12.18 -0.38
N TRP A 96 4.15 11.46 -1.19
CA TRP A 96 5.03 12.03 -2.21
C TRP A 96 4.49 11.63 -3.57
N ILE A 97 4.12 12.62 -4.36
CA ILE A 97 3.57 12.44 -5.70
C ILE A 97 4.64 12.88 -6.68
N ALA A 98 5.05 12.01 -7.59
CA ALA A 98 5.95 12.36 -8.69
C ALA A 98 5.39 13.57 -9.44
N GLU A 99 6.26 14.45 -9.95
CA GLU A 99 5.80 15.55 -10.81
C GLU A 99 5.06 15.05 -12.06
N GLU A 100 5.31 13.80 -12.46
CA GLU A 100 4.62 13.06 -13.52
C GLU A 100 3.20 12.57 -13.13
N GLY A 101 2.82 12.64 -11.85
CA GLY A 101 1.44 12.46 -11.39
C GLY A 101 1.08 11.11 -10.75
N PHE A 102 2.04 10.35 -10.22
CA PHE A 102 1.80 9.06 -9.54
C PHE A 102 2.41 9.03 -8.12
N PRO A 103 1.89 8.21 -7.19
CA PRO A 103 2.41 8.16 -5.83
C PRO A 103 3.73 7.37 -5.78
N VAL A 104 4.76 7.97 -5.19
CA VAL A 104 6.10 7.36 -5.06
C VAL A 104 6.31 6.82 -3.65
N LYS A 105 5.80 7.52 -2.65
CA LYS A 105 5.94 7.12 -1.25
C LYS A 105 4.72 7.53 -0.45
N TYR A 106 4.40 6.71 0.52
CA TYR A 106 3.34 6.99 1.47
C TYR A 106 3.75 6.52 2.87
N ILE A 107 3.40 7.32 3.88
CA ILE A 107 3.50 6.95 5.29
C ILE A 107 2.17 7.34 5.96
N PHE A 108 1.53 6.37 6.59
CA PHE A 108 0.40 6.56 7.49
C PHE A 108 0.79 6.22 8.90
N LYS A 109 0.27 6.99 9.87
CA LYS A 109 0.25 6.58 11.27
C LYS A 109 -1.10 6.94 11.85
N ALA A 110 -1.70 6.01 12.59
CA ALA A 110 -2.88 6.30 13.40
C ALA A 110 -2.80 5.61 14.75
N SER A 111 -3.47 6.20 15.73
CA SER A 111 -3.66 5.63 17.07
C SER A 111 -5.12 5.79 17.47
N GLY A 112 -5.60 4.87 18.31
CA GLY A 112 -6.98 4.88 18.73
C GLY A 112 -7.29 3.82 19.77
N THR A 113 -8.58 3.67 20.02
CA THR A 113 -9.12 2.69 20.95
C THR A 113 -10.13 1.81 20.23
N ASP A 114 -10.05 0.50 20.45
CA ASP A 114 -11.02 -0.45 19.95
C ASP A 114 -12.35 -0.37 20.72
N THR A 115 -13.30 -1.24 20.39
CA THR A 115 -14.62 -1.29 21.05
C THR A 115 -14.58 -1.80 22.48
N GLU A 116 -13.49 -2.47 22.89
CA GLU A 116 -13.29 -3.02 24.24
C GLU A 116 -12.53 -2.06 25.16
N GLY A 117 -12.05 -0.92 24.63
CA GLY A 117 -11.30 0.07 25.38
C GLY A 117 -9.77 -0.10 25.31
N ASN A 118 -9.27 -1.04 24.51
CA ASN A 118 -7.83 -1.25 24.37
C ASN A 118 -7.23 -0.20 23.43
N GLN A 119 -6.08 0.36 23.82
CA GLN A 119 -5.33 1.29 22.97
C GLN A 119 -4.43 0.55 21.98
N GLY A 120 -4.37 1.07 20.76
CA GLY A 120 -3.51 0.54 19.71
C GLY A 120 -3.04 1.62 18.74
N SER A 121 -2.03 1.27 17.96
CA SER A 121 -1.52 2.10 16.87
C SER A 121 -1.21 1.26 15.64
N ILE A 122 -1.37 1.88 14.47
CA ILE A 122 -1.05 1.29 13.17
C ILE A 122 -0.14 2.24 12.40
N GLU A 123 0.80 1.65 11.68
CA GLU A 123 1.66 2.34 10.74
C GLU A 123 1.63 1.58 9.42
N TRP A 124 1.33 2.29 8.34
CA TRP A 124 1.43 1.76 6.99
C TRP A 124 2.43 2.58 6.20
N SER A 125 3.25 1.90 5.42
CA SER A 125 4.17 2.59 4.51
C SER A 125 4.23 1.86 3.19
N MET A 126 4.42 2.63 2.13
CA MET A 126 4.63 2.15 0.78
C MET A 126 5.73 2.98 0.14
N GLU A 127 6.57 2.31 -0.63
CA GLU A 127 7.63 2.97 -1.39
C GLU A 127 7.74 2.31 -2.76
N LEU A 128 7.61 3.12 -3.81
CA LEU A 128 7.75 2.71 -5.19
C LEU A 128 9.22 2.89 -5.62
N ARG A 129 9.74 1.83 -6.23
CA ARG A 129 11.10 1.75 -6.79
C ARG A 129 11.02 1.18 -8.20
N ASP A 130 12.12 1.29 -8.93
CA ASP A 130 12.28 0.66 -10.24
C ASP A 130 11.21 1.06 -11.26
N VAL A 131 10.80 2.34 -11.24
CA VAL A 131 9.84 2.89 -12.20
C VAL A 131 10.42 2.83 -13.62
N ASN A 132 9.60 2.37 -14.57
CA ASN A 132 9.96 2.17 -15.98
C ASN A 132 11.16 1.23 -16.18
N GLN A 133 11.48 0.37 -15.20
CA GLN A 133 12.49 -0.67 -15.36
C GLN A 133 11.86 -1.94 -15.97
N PRO A 134 12.61 -2.69 -16.79
CA PRO A 134 12.14 -3.97 -17.31
C PRO A 134 11.97 -4.96 -16.15
N ILE A 135 10.86 -5.71 -16.18
CA ILE A 135 10.62 -6.84 -15.27
C ILE A 135 10.54 -8.13 -16.09
N SER A 136 11.09 -9.22 -15.56
CA SER A 136 10.85 -10.57 -16.08
C SER A 136 9.84 -11.28 -15.17
N ILE A 137 8.81 -11.86 -15.75
CA ILE A 137 7.84 -12.69 -15.05
C ILE A 137 7.87 -14.05 -15.73
N GLU A 138 8.43 -15.03 -15.04
CA GLU A 138 8.62 -16.39 -15.54
C GLU A 138 7.85 -17.38 -14.68
N PRO A 139 7.34 -18.49 -15.26
CA PRO A 139 6.78 -19.56 -14.47
C PRO A 139 7.84 -20.09 -13.48
N PRO A 140 7.44 -20.45 -12.27
CA PRO A 140 8.35 -21.10 -11.32
C PRO A 140 8.89 -22.42 -11.91
N MET A 141 10.19 -22.65 -11.76
CA MET A 141 10.90 -23.88 -12.19
C MET A 141 10.58 -25.09 -11.31
#